data_AF-E8MY63-F1
#
_entry.id   AF-E8MY63-F1
#
_cell.length_a   1.000
_cell.length_b   1.000
_cell.length_c   1.000
_cell.angle_alpha   90.00
_cell.angle_beta   90.00
_cell.angle_gamma   90.00
#
_symmetry.space_group_name_H-M   'P 1'
#
loop_
_entity.id
_entity.type
_entity.pdbx_description
1 polymer ?
#
loop_
_entity_poly.entity_id
_entity_poly.type
_entity_poly.pdbx_seq_one_letter_code
_entity_poly.pdbx_strand_id
1 'polypeptide(L)'
;MKIILQLPQVKRKKPARPKRCPYCQGETFQRWGVEKRRIEDVKVRHVEVVRYRCTRCRRTFRDYPEGVGNGRHSERLKKLSVILWSLGLSYRRVAGVLRIFGLRLSHMSGWRHVQAEGEKLMGELKWKSVRVVGVDGAWVGGKGVMVAVDLGDGSLLEVAEVDEKDSRALFTWLKRLKEMHDIGAIVSDDLAIYKQLTDELEIGHQVCQFHVRRWVKHALKGLQAELDPAWQGVLEKVEEILRDLPLHGDRLLHRLWKSLPGRSTPPEGKRTPLEKLRDLILRLSRDWQRYVAFYADVGIPWTNNRTEQMIGRLKSRAQQARRYKTTAGLLRGSTVACQFWA
;
A
#
# COMPACT_ATOMS: atom_id res chain seq x y z
N MET A 1 12.76 -1.36 -17.12
CA MET A 1 12.12 -0.15 -16.57
C MET A 1 13.21 0.81 -16.12
N LYS A 2 13.28 2.03 -16.68
CA LYS A 2 14.30 3.03 -16.32
C LYS A 2 13.67 4.01 -15.32
N ILE A 3 14.05 3.93 -14.05
CA ILE A 3 13.60 4.89 -13.04
C ILE A 3 14.46 6.15 -13.16
N ILE A 4 13.84 7.28 -13.49
CA ILE A 4 14.51 8.59 -13.56
C ILE A 4 14.13 9.37 -12.31
N LEU A 5 15.08 9.48 -11.37
CA LEU A 5 14.89 10.28 -10.16
C LEU A 5 15.13 11.76 -10.49
N GLN A 6 14.06 12.54 -10.56
CA GLN A 6 14.14 13.99 -10.74
C GLN A 6 14.19 14.71 -9.39
N LEU A 7 15.19 15.56 -9.23
CA LEU A 7 15.32 16.42 -8.06
C LEU A 7 14.82 17.84 -8.36
N PRO A 8 14.12 18.50 -7.42
CA PRO A 8 13.68 19.88 -7.59
C PRO A 8 14.81 20.84 -8.00
N GLN A 9 14.45 21.82 -8.83
CA GLN A 9 15.31 22.95 -9.12
C GLN A 9 15.39 23.90 -7.93
N VAL A 10 16.55 24.54 -7.77
CA VAL A 10 16.82 25.50 -6.70
C VAL A 10 17.51 26.69 -7.33
N LYS A 11 16.85 27.85 -7.30
CA LYS A 11 17.36 29.09 -7.89
C LYS A 11 18.02 29.95 -6.81
N ARG A 12 19.07 30.67 -7.18
CA ARG A 12 19.79 31.59 -6.27
C ARG A 12 18.99 32.86 -5.97
N LYS A 13 18.20 33.32 -6.94
CA LYS A 13 17.40 34.55 -6.87
C LYS A 13 16.07 34.33 -7.59
N LYS A 14 15.06 35.12 -7.21
CA LYS A 14 13.78 35.18 -7.92
C LYS A 14 13.74 36.46 -8.75
N PRO A 15 13.65 36.38 -10.08
CA PRO A 15 13.71 37.57 -10.94
C PRO A 15 12.41 38.38 -10.88
N ALA A 16 11.27 37.69 -10.78
CA ALA A 16 9.96 38.34 -10.76
C ALA A 16 9.55 38.74 -9.33
N ARG A 17 9.03 39.96 -9.20
CA ARG A 17 8.40 40.44 -7.96
C ARG A 17 7.12 39.65 -7.64
N PRO A 18 6.74 39.51 -6.36
CA PRO A 18 5.44 38.95 -6.00
C PRO A 18 4.32 39.81 -6.59
N LYS A 19 3.22 39.17 -6.99
CA LYS A 19 2.04 39.87 -7.54
C LYS A 19 1.02 40.26 -6.46
N ARG A 20 0.94 39.50 -5.37
CA ARG A 20 -0.08 39.67 -4.32
C ARG A 20 0.51 39.52 -2.92
N CYS A 21 -0.01 40.31 -1.99
CA CYS A 21 0.31 40.20 -0.57
C CYS A 21 -0.27 38.89 -0.02
N PRO A 22 0.51 38.06 0.70
CA PRO A 22 -0.02 36.83 1.30
C PRO A 22 -1.05 37.06 2.41
N TYR A 23 -1.19 38.30 2.92
CA TYR A 23 -2.09 38.64 4.03
C TYR A 23 -3.36 39.38 3.62
N CYS A 24 -3.30 40.24 2.60
CA CYS A 24 -4.43 41.12 2.23
C CYS A 24 -4.69 41.20 0.73
N GLN A 25 -3.99 40.38 -0.07
CA GLN A 25 -4.07 40.36 -1.54
C GLN A 25 -3.73 41.68 -2.26
N GLY A 26 -3.27 42.73 -1.57
CA GLY A 26 -2.82 43.98 -2.21
C GLY A 26 -1.62 43.76 -3.13
N GLU A 27 -1.46 44.60 -4.15
CA GLU A 27 -0.53 44.37 -5.28
C GLU A 27 0.67 45.34 -5.30
N THR A 28 0.63 46.37 -4.46
CA THR A 28 1.69 47.38 -4.36
C THR A 28 2.59 47.12 -3.15
N PHE A 29 3.90 47.04 -3.42
CA PHE A 29 4.91 46.68 -2.43
C PHE A 29 6.10 47.63 -2.46
N GLN A 30 6.63 47.92 -1.28
CA GLN A 30 7.94 48.54 -1.12
C GLN A 30 8.97 47.46 -0.87
N ARG A 31 10.12 47.50 -1.58
CA ARG A 31 11.26 46.62 -1.29
C ARG A 31 11.85 47.07 0.04
N TRP A 32 11.70 46.22 1.07
CA TRP A 32 12.06 46.54 2.44
C TRP A 32 13.49 46.11 2.79
N GLY A 33 14.01 45.08 2.11
CA GLY A 33 15.38 44.63 2.33
C GLY A 33 15.75 43.41 1.51
N VAL A 34 17.04 43.10 1.51
CA VAL A 34 17.62 41.96 0.78
C VAL A 34 18.58 41.23 1.71
N GLU A 35 18.39 39.92 1.85
CA GLU A 35 19.19 39.07 2.72
C GLU A 35 19.88 37.99 1.88
N LYS A 36 21.21 37.90 1.96
CA LYS A 36 21.96 36.76 1.41
C LYS A 36 22.00 35.66 2.46
N ARG A 37 21.14 34.66 2.30
CA ARG A 37 20.96 33.59 3.27
C ARG A 37 21.69 32.32 2.86
N ARG A 38 22.42 31.70 3.79
CA ARG A 38 23.01 30.37 3.61
C ARG A 38 21.94 29.28 3.72
N ILE A 39 22.00 28.29 2.82
CA ILE A 39 21.13 27.11 2.82
C ILE A 39 21.95 25.82 2.71
N GLU A 40 21.34 24.70 3.06
CA GLU A 40 21.87 23.35 2.85
C GLU A 40 21.32 22.80 1.53
N ASP A 41 22.20 22.67 0.54
CA ASP A 41 21.89 22.16 -0.79
C ASP A 41 23.18 21.67 -1.48
N VAL A 42 23.06 20.66 -2.34
CA VAL A 42 24.20 20.05 -3.05
C VAL A 42 24.90 21.02 -4.01
N LYS A 43 24.17 21.96 -4.63
CA LYS A 43 24.67 22.83 -5.70
C LYS A 43 24.66 24.32 -5.32
N VAL A 44 23.77 24.74 -4.42
CA VAL A 44 23.52 26.17 -4.11
C VAL A 44 23.70 26.48 -2.63
N ARG A 45 24.83 27.08 -2.24
CA ARG A 45 25.11 27.38 -0.82
C ARG A 45 24.43 28.64 -0.27
N HIS A 46 24.12 29.60 -1.14
CA HIS A 46 23.54 30.88 -0.75
C HIS A 46 22.45 31.31 -1.71
N VAL A 47 21.43 31.97 -1.17
CA VAL A 47 20.31 32.53 -1.92
C VAL A 47 20.00 33.95 -1.48
N GLU A 48 19.44 34.73 -2.40
CA GLU A 48 18.94 36.07 -2.11
C GLU A 48 17.45 35.99 -1.77
N VAL A 49 17.09 36.41 -0.55
CA VAL A 49 15.71 36.51 -0.09
C VAL A 49 15.36 37.98 -0.01
N VAL A 50 14.30 38.39 -0.72
CA VAL A 50 13.85 39.79 -0.73
C VAL A 50 12.69 39.92 0.26
N ARG A 51 12.74 40.94 1.12
CA ARG A 51 11.63 41.30 2.00
C ARG A 51 10.85 42.44 1.37
N TYR A 52 9.53 42.30 1.34
CA TYR A 52 8.61 43.31 0.86
C TYR A 52 7.72 43.80 2.00
N ARG A 53 7.33 45.07 1.97
CA ARG A 53 6.29 45.65 2.82
C ARG A 53 5.08 45.98 1.96
N CYS A 54 3.91 45.47 2.32
CA CYS A 54 2.66 45.80 1.62
C CYS A 54 2.23 47.23 1.96
N THR A 55 1.89 48.05 0.96
CA THR A 55 1.42 49.42 1.20
C THR A 55 0.00 49.47 1.75
N ARG A 56 -0.82 48.44 1.49
CA ARG A 56 -2.20 48.31 1.98
C ARG A 56 -2.26 47.91 3.46
N CYS A 57 -1.79 46.71 3.81
CA CYS A 57 -1.87 46.21 5.20
C CYS A 57 -0.64 46.48 6.07
N ARG A 58 0.39 47.16 5.52
CA ARG A 58 1.65 47.51 6.19
C ARG A 58 2.51 46.35 6.71
N ARG A 59 2.05 45.09 6.61
CA ARG A 59 2.81 43.89 6.97
C ARG A 59 3.98 43.64 6.03
N THR A 60 5.04 43.05 6.56
CA THR A 60 6.19 42.58 5.77
C THR A 60 6.12 41.09 5.50
N PHE A 61 6.57 40.65 4.33
CA PHE A 61 6.72 39.23 4.00
C PHE A 61 8.03 39.00 3.23
N ARG A 62 8.52 37.76 3.29
CA ARG A 62 9.70 37.30 2.55
C ARG A 62 9.28 36.62 1.27
N ASP A 63 9.94 36.96 0.17
CA ASP A 63 9.81 36.30 -1.12
C ASP A 63 11.04 35.44 -1.36
N TYR A 64 10.82 34.12 -1.46
CA TYR A 64 11.89 33.14 -1.60
C TYR A 64 12.05 32.72 -3.07
N PRO A 65 13.28 32.41 -3.51
CA PRO A 65 13.49 31.81 -4.82
C PRO A 65 12.95 30.39 -4.89
N GLU A 66 12.76 29.91 -6.12
CA GLU A 66 12.28 28.55 -6.41
C GLU A 66 13.14 27.49 -5.71
N GLY A 67 12.48 26.49 -5.12
CA GLY A 67 13.13 25.39 -4.40
C GLY A 67 13.61 25.75 -2.99
N VAL A 68 13.22 26.92 -2.47
CA VAL A 68 13.62 27.40 -1.15
C VAL A 68 12.43 27.95 -0.38
N GLY A 69 12.29 27.54 0.88
CA GLY A 69 11.29 28.07 1.81
C GLY A 69 11.92 28.79 3.00
N ASN A 70 11.16 28.93 4.10
CA ASN A 70 11.66 29.56 5.32
C ASN A 70 12.79 28.76 6.01
N GLY A 71 12.81 27.43 5.87
CA GLY A 71 13.84 26.57 6.45
C GLY A 71 15.23 26.69 5.79
N ARG A 72 16.22 26.00 6.40
CA ARG A 72 17.60 25.92 5.87
C ARG A 72 17.78 24.87 4.77
N HIS A 73 16.97 23.82 4.74
CA HIS A 73 17.06 22.77 3.71
C HIS A 73 16.30 23.19 2.44
N SER A 74 16.95 23.07 1.28
CA SER A 74 16.28 23.24 -0.01
C SER A 74 15.27 22.12 -0.27
N GLU A 75 14.30 22.35 -1.16
CA GLU A 75 13.37 21.30 -1.61
C GLU A 75 14.11 20.13 -2.27
N ARG A 76 15.23 20.41 -2.93
CA ARG A 76 16.14 19.38 -3.47
C ARG A 76 16.69 18.47 -2.38
N LEU A 77 17.22 19.04 -1.29
CA LEU A 77 17.75 18.25 -0.17
C LEU A 77 16.65 17.46 0.53
N LYS A 78 15.46 18.07 0.69
CA LYS A 78 14.29 17.39 1.25
C LYS A 78 13.94 16.15 0.42
N LYS A 79 13.74 16.31 -0.89
CA LYS A 79 13.41 15.20 -1.79
C LYS A 79 14.51 14.13 -1.80
N LEU A 80 15.78 14.52 -1.84
CA LEU A 80 16.91 13.58 -1.75
C LEU A 80 16.87 12.76 -0.46
N SER A 81 16.57 13.39 0.68
CA SER A 81 16.47 12.66 1.96
C SER A 81 15.31 11.65 1.99
N VAL A 82 14.20 11.96 1.32
CA VAL A 82 13.07 11.03 1.16
C VAL A 82 13.47 9.87 0.25
N ILE A 83 14.09 10.14 -0.91
CA ILE A 83 14.58 9.11 -1.83
C ILE A 83 15.50 8.12 -1.10
N LEU A 84 16.50 8.62 -0.38
CA LEU A 84 17.44 7.77 0.37
C LEU A 84 16.73 6.91 1.42
N TRP A 85 15.73 7.46 2.10
CA TRP A 85 14.92 6.72 3.06
C TRP A 85 14.10 5.62 2.37
N SER A 86 13.42 5.94 1.27
CA SER A 86 12.62 5.01 0.48
C SER A 86 13.44 3.86 -0.09
N LEU A 87 14.69 4.12 -0.46
CA LEU A 87 15.62 3.11 -0.99
C LEU A 87 16.11 2.08 0.02
N GLY A 88 15.98 2.32 1.33
CA GLY A 88 16.64 1.41 2.27
C GLY A 88 17.01 2.00 3.61
N LEU A 89 17.40 3.27 3.61
CA LEU A 89 18.23 3.81 4.68
C LEU A 89 17.37 4.25 5.87
N SER A 90 17.81 3.91 7.08
CA SER A 90 17.27 4.52 8.30
C SER A 90 17.57 6.02 8.33
N TYR A 91 16.78 6.82 9.05
CA TYR A 91 17.00 8.26 9.15
C TYR A 91 18.42 8.66 9.61
N ARG A 92 19.04 7.84 10.47
CA ARG A 92 20.43 8.04 10.89
C ARG A 92 21.42 7.75 9.77
N ARG A 93 21.19 6.69 8.99
CA ARG A 93 22.02 6.37 7.81
C ARG A 93 21.86 7.42 6.70
N VAL A 94 20.64 7.93 6.48
CA VAL A 94 20.40 9.08 5.57
C VAL A 94 21.25 10.28 5.99
N ALA A 95 21.22 10.65 7.28
CA ALA A 95 22.06 11.74 7.81
C ALA A 95 23.57 11.46 7.64
N GLY A 96 24.00 10.21 7.85
CA GLY A 96 25.39 9.79 7.67
C GLY A 96 25.86 9.92 6.21
N VAL A 97 25.08 9.41 5.26
CA VAL A 97 25.39 9.50 3.82
C VAL A 97 25.46 10.96 3.37
N LEU A 98 24.47 11.78 3.74
CA LEU A 98 24.46 13.20 3.35
C LEU A 98 25.63 13.98 3.95
N ARG A 99 26.12 13.60 5.13
CA ARG A 99 27.30 14.21 5.75
C ARG A 99 28.58 13.99 4.94
N ILE A 100 28.74 12.84 4.28
CA ILE A 100 29.88 12.57 3.40
C ILE A 100 29.94 13.60 2.26
N PHE A 101 28.79 14.04 1.77
CA PHE A 101 28.66 15.09 0.76
C PHE A 101 28.69 16.52 1.35
N GLY A 102 29.08 16.68 2.61
CA GLY A 102 29.17 17.98 3.29
C GLY A 102 27.82 18.61 3.65
N LEU A 103 26.72 17.87 3.55
CA LEU A 103 25.37 18.36 3.87
C LEU A 103 24.99 18.07 5.31
N ARG A 104 24.43 19.07 6.00
CA ARG A 104 23.98 18.93 7.39
C ARG A 104 22.49 18.61 7.43
N LEU A 105 22.17 17.36 7.74
CA LEU A 105 20.80 16.93 8.01
C LEU A 105 20.75 16.12 9.31
N SER A 106 19.92 16.54 10.27
CA SER A 106 19.63 15.71 11.45
C SER A 106 18.62 14.62 11.11
N HIS A 107 18.70 13.46 11.77
CA HIS A 107 17.76 12.36 11.54
C HIS A 107 16.29 12.78 11.76
N MET A 108 16.02 13.67 12.72
CA MET A 108 14.69 14.24 12.96
C MET A 108 14.21 15.12 11.81
N SER A 109 15.11 15.82 11.13
CA SER A 109 14.75 16.60 9.93
C SER A 109 14.42 15.67 8.77
N GLY A 110 15.21 14.61 8.57
CA GLY A 110 14.88 13.56 7.59
C GLY A 110 13.51 12.92 7.86
N TRP A 111 13.21 12.62 9.12
CA TRP A 111 11.87 12.15 9.52
C TRP A 111 10.78 13.15 9.13
N ARG A 112 10.93 14.44 9.47
CA ARG A 112 9.95 15.47 9.09
C ARG A 112 9.77 15.59 7.58
N HIS A 113 10.84 15.43 6.79
CA HIS A 113 10.74 15.46 5.33
C HIS A 113 9.91 14.29 4.79
N VAL A 114 10.11 13.07 5.31
CA VAL A 114 9.28 11.90 4.93
C VAL A 114 7.84 12.09 5.37
N GLN A 115 7.59 12.64 6.55
CA GLN A 115 6.23 12.92 7.02
C GLN A 115 5.51 13.94 6.14
N ALA A 116 6.19 15.03 5.76
CA ALA A 116 5.63 16.05 4.87
C ALA A 116 5.39 15.50 3.46
N GLU A 117 6.29 14.67 2.93
CA GLU A 117 6.06 14.00 1.64
C GLU A 117 4.88 13.03 1.71
N GLY A 118 4.77 12.23 2.79
CA GLY A 118 3.65 11.31 2.97
C GLY A 118 2.32 12.03 3.07
N GLU A 119 2.27 13.15 3.80
CA GLU A 119 1.08 14.00 3.87
C GLU A 119 0.70 14.58 2.50
N LYS A 120 1.69 15.04 1.74
CA LYS A 120 1.48 15.51 0.36
C LYS A 120 0.92 14.39 -0.52
N LEU A 121 1.57 13.22 -0.54
CA LEU A 121 1.15 12.07 -1.35
C LEU A 121 -0.26 11.60 -0.98
N MET A 122 -0.59 11.55 0.30
CA MET A 122 -1.95 11.22 0.76
C MET A 122 -2.98 12.22 0.24
N GLY A 123 -2.65 13.52 0.20
CA GLY A 123 -3.53 14.55 -0.39
C GLY A 123 -3.61 14.51 -1.93
N GLU A 124 -2.66 13.85 -2.58
CA GLU A 124 -2.65 13.64 -4.04
C GLU A 124 -3.38 12.35 -4.46
N LEU A 125 -3.72 11.46 -3.52
CA LEU A 125 -4.55 10.28 -3.79
C LEU A 125 -5.92 10.75 -4.26
N LYS A 126 -6.17 10.61 -5.57
CA LYS A 126 -7.38 11.10 -6.21
C LYS A 126 -8.53 10.12 -6.00
N TRP A 127 -9.70 10.69 -5.78
CA TRP A 127 -10.94 9.94 -5.96
C TRP A 127 -11.13 9.69 -7.45
N LYS A 128 -11.32 8.42 -7.78
CA LYS A 128 -11.59 7.95 -9.13
C LYS A 128 -12.42 6.68 -9.04
N SER A 129 -13.27 6.44 -10.03
CA SER A 129 -13.93 5.14 -10.19
C SER A 129 -12.88 4.07 -10.51
N VAL A 130 -12.94 2.95 -9.80
CA VAL A 130 -12.04 1.81 -9.93
C VAL A 130 -12.86 0.55 -9.90
N ARG A 131 -12.91 -0.14 -11.04
CA ARG A 131 -13.71 -1.36 -11.19
C ARG A 131 -13.23 -2.52 -10.32
N VAL A 132 -11.92 -2.74 -10.24
CA VAL A 132 -11.33 -3.89 -9.54
C VAL A 132 -10.18 -3.46 -8.62
N VAL A 133 -10.32 -3.78 -7.34
CA VAL A 133 -9.37 -3.37 -6.29
C VAL A 133 -8.72 -4.58 -5.64
N GLY A 134 -7.40 -4.57 -5.53
CA GLY A 134 -6.68 -5.53 -4.74
C GLY A 134 -6.59 -5.05 -3.30
N VAL A 135 -6.95 -5.92 -2.35
CA VAL A 135 -6.87 -5.62 -0.92
C VAL A 135 -6.02 -6.68 -0.23
N ASP A 136 -5.14 -6.24 0.66
CA ASP A 136 -4.30 -7.12 1.46
C ASP A 136 -3.83 -6.41 2.74
N GLY A 137 -3.58 -7.23 3.77
CA GLY A 137 -3.13 -6.81 5.09
C GLY A 137 -1.64 -7.06 5.34
N ALA A 138 -1.01 -6.18 6.10
CA ALA A 138 0.33 -6.40 6.60
C ALA A 138 0.53 -5.85 8.02
N TRP A 139 1.36 -6.55 8.78
CA TRP A 139 1.81 -6.11 10.09
C TRP A 139 3.03 -5.19 9.95
N VAL A 140 2.87 -3.92 10.32
CA VAL A 140 3.93 -2.90 10.26
C VAL A 140 4.12 -2.25 11.62
N GLY A 141 5.29 -2.45 12.22
CA GLY A 141 5.65 -1.81 13.49
C GLY A 141 4.68 -2.15 14.63
N GLY A 142 4.12 -3.36 14.63
CA GLY A 142 3.19 -3.87 15.63
C GLY A 142 1.71 -3.49 15.42
N LYS A 143 1.35 -2.98 14.25
CA LYS A 143 -0.03 -2.61 13.89
C LYS A 143 -0.45 -3.27 12.59
N GLY A 144 -1.72 -3.65 12.49
CA GLY A 144 -2.36 -4.09 11.24
C GLY A 144 -2.57 -2.91 10.30
N VAL A 145 -2.18 -3.07 9.05
CA VAL A 145 -2.32 -2.07 8.00
C VAL A 145 -2.91 -2.74 6.77
N MET A 146 -4.00 -2.17 6.25
CA MET A 146 -4.60 -2.58 4.99
C MET A 146 -4.11 -1.68 3.85
N VAL A 147 -3.91 -2.28 2.69
CA VAL A 147 -3.53 -1.58 1.45
C VAL A 147 -4.56 -1.89 0.38
N ALA A 148 -5.06 -0.85 -0.27
CA ALA A 148 -5.95 -0.93 -1.42
C ALA A 148 -5.25 -0.42 -2.68
N VAL A 149 -5.23 -1.22 -3.74
CA VAL A 149 -4.56 -0.91 -5.01
C VAL A 149 -5.52 -1.10 -6.18
N ASP A 150 -5.56 -0.14 -7.10
CA ASP A 150 -6.25 -0.31 -8.39
C ASP A 150 -5.51 -1.37 -9.21
N LEU A 151 -6.17 -2.48 -9.53
CA LEU A 151 -5.53 -3.56 -10.29
C LEU A 151 -5.44 -3.30 -11.79
N GLY A 152 -6.11 -2.27 -12.31
CA GLY A 152 -6.03 -1.81 -13.70
C GLY A 152 -4.72 -1.07 -13.98
N ASP A 153 -4.37 -0.06 -13.16
CA ASP A 153 -3.16 0.76 -13.36
C ASP A 153 -2.05 0.58 -12.29
N GLY A 154 -2.35 -0.05 -11.16
CA GLY A 154 -1.40 -0.34 -10.08
C GLY A 154 -1.20 0.82 -9.12
N SER A 155 -2.00 1.87 -9.25
CA SER A 155 -2.00 3.01 -8.34
C SER A 155 -2.52 2.61 -6.96
N LEU A 156 -1.87 3.14 -5.94
CA LEU A 156 -2.35 3.05 -4.57
C LEU A 156 -3.63 3.89 -4.44
N LEU A 157 -4.69 3.29 -3.89
CA LEU A 157 -5.91 4.01 -3.54
C LEU A 157 -5.85 4.46 -2.08
N GLU A 158 -5.46 3.56 -1.18
CA GLU A 158 -5.40 3.88 0.24
C GLU A 158 -4.45 2.96 1.02
N VAL A 159 -3.88 3.51 2.10
CA VAL A 159 -3.26 2.77 3.20
C VAL A 159 -3.99 3.14 4.48
N ALA A 160 -4.53 2.17 5.20
CA ALA A 160 -5.30 2.39 6.42
C ALA A 160 -4.79 1.52 7.58
N GLU A 161 -4.85 2.05 8.81
CA GLU A 161 -4.58 1.27 10.02
C GLU A 161 -5.85 0.49 10.38
N VAL A 162 -5.98 -0.70 9.82
CA VAL A 162 -7.08 -1.63 10.04
C VAL A 162 -6.46 -3.00 10.25
N ASP A 163 -6.83 -3.68 11.33
CA ASP A 163 -6.44 -5.08 11.52
C ASP A 163 -7.37 -5.94 10.67
N GLU A 164 -6.81 -6.76 9.79
CA GLU A 164 -7.53 -7.69 8.93
C GLU A 164 -8.41 -8.68 9.72
N LYS A 165 -8.11 -8.88 11.02
CA LYS A 165 -8.90 -9.71 11.93
C LYS A 165 -10.11 -8.99 12.53
N ASP A 166 -10.15 -7.67 12.48
CA ASP A 166 -11.28 -6.89 12.97
C ASP A 166 -12.32 -6.73 11.86
N SER A 167 -13.29 -7.66 11.86
CA SER A 167 -14.36 -7.70 10.84
C SER A 167 -15.13 -6.37 10.74
N ARG A 168 -15.39 -5.70 11.88
CA ARG A 168 -16.17 -4.47 11.89
C ARG A 168 -15.37 -3.30 11.31
N ALA A 169 -14.10 -3.19 11.67
CA ALA A 169 -13.22 -2.16 11.11
C ALA A 169 -12.99 -2.40 9.61
N LEU A 170 -12.77 -3.66 9.20
CA LEU A 170 -12.57 -4.03 7.80
C LEU A 170 -13.84 -3.79 6.97
N PHE A 171 -15.03 -4.12 7.47
CA PHE A 171 -16.30 -3.80 6.84
C PHE A 171 -16.46 -2.29 6.63
N THR A 172 -16.25 -1.50 7.68
CA THR A 172 -16.42 -0.03 7.63
C THR A 172 -15.47 0.60 6.61
N TRP A 173 -14.22 0.12 6.59
CA TRP A 173 -13.20 0.58 5.65
C TRP A 173 -13.53 0.20 4.21
N LEU A 174 -13.89 -1.07 3.97
CA LEU A 174 -14.20 -1.57 2.63
C LEU A 174 -15.49 -0.95 2.08
N LYS A 175 -16.51 -0.74 2.91
CA LYS A 175 -17.73 -0.02 2.55
C LYS A 175 -17.43 1.40 2.07
N ARG A 176 -16.64 2.16 2.84
CA ARG A 176 -16.23 3.52 2.46
C ARG A 176 -15.44 3.49 1.15
N LEU A 177 -14.53 2.54 0.98
CA LEU A 177 -13.78 2.39 -0.27
C LEU A 177 -14.70 2.10 -1.46
N LYS A 178 -15.69 1.20 -1.29
CA LYS A 178 -16.70 0.89 -2.31
C LYS A 178 -17.43 2.15 -2.74
N GLU A 179 -17.94 2.92 -1.79
CA GLU A 179 -18.71 4.14 -2.05
C GLU A 179 -17.86 5.24 -2.70
N MET A 180 -16.61 5.43 -2.25
CA MET A 180 -15.72 6.47 -2.79
C MET A 180 -15.17 6.16 -4.19
N HIS A 181 -14.94 4.88 -4.49
CA HIS A 181 -14.27 4.44 -5.71
C HIS A 181 -15.17 3.64 -6.65
N ASP A 182 -16.46 3.47 -6.34
CA ASP A 182 -17.40 2.70 -7.17
C ASP A 182 -16.86 1.29 -7.51
N ILE A 183 -16.45 0.57 -6.46
CA ILE A 183 -15.76 -0.72 -6.60
C ILE A 183 -16.75 -1.82 -7.01
N GLY A 184 -16.51 -2.43 -8.15
CA GLY A 184 -17.30 -3.56 -8.66
C GLY A 184 -16.82 -4.92 -8.16
N ALA A 185 -15.50 -5.10 -7.99
CA ALA A 185 -14.92 -6.34 -7.48
C ALA A 185 -13.65 -6.12 -6.65
N ILE A 186 -13.35 -7.06 -5.74
CA ILE A 186 -12.05 -7.13 -5.06
C ILE A 186 -11.30 -8.42 -5.35
N VAL A 187 -9.97 -8.33 -5.29
CA VAL A 187 -9.06 -9.48 -5.25
C VAL A 187 -8.34 -9.53 -3.91
N SER A 188 -8.46 -10.63 -3.18
CA SER A 188 -7.92 -10.77 -1.82
C SER A 188 -7.38 -12.17 -1.55
N ASP A 189 -6.88 -12.38 -0.33
CA ASP A 189 -6.53 -13.70 0.18
C ASP A 189 -7.75 -14.60 0.45
N ASP A 190 -7.50 -15.91 0.60
CA ASP A 190 -8.53 -16.91 0.90
C ASP A 190 -8.89 -16.95 2.39
N LEU A 191 -9.34 -15.81 2.90
CA LEU A 191 -9.85 -15.66 4.27
C LEU A 191 -11.38 -15.64 4.26
N ALA A 192 -11.98 -16.29 5.26
CA ALA A 192 -13.43 -16.35 5.41
C ALA A 192 -14.07 -14.96 5.59
N ILE A 193 -13.34 -14.04 6.23
CA ILE A 193 -13.80 -12.68 6.50
C ILE A 193 -14.13 -11.95 5.19
N TYR A 194 -13.26 -12.01 4.17
CA TYR A 194 -13.50 -11.34 2.89
C TYR A 194 -14.77 -11.85 2.21
N LYS A 195 -15.01 -13.17 2.26
CA LYS A 195 -16.19 -13.79 1.63
C LYS A 195 -17.49 -13.26 2.23
N GLN A 196 -17.55 -13.17 3.55
CA GLN A 196 -18.71 -12.63 4.27
C GLN A 196 -18.91 -11.15 3.93
N LEU A 197 -17.83 -10.37 3.97
CA LEU A 197 -17.88 -8.93 3.71
C LEU A 197 -18.28 -8.61 2.26
N THR A 198 -17.79 -9.38 1.28
CA THR A 198 -18.15 -9.17 -0.13
C THR A 198 -19.60 -9.51 -0.42
N ASP A 199 -20.15 -10.53 0.27
CA ASP A 199 -21.56 -10.88 0.13
C ASP A 199 -22.45 -9.79 0.75
N GLU A 200 -22.12 -9.33 1.96
CA GLU A 200 -22.85 -8.25 2.64
C GLU A 200 -22.77 -6.91 1.91
N LEU A 201 -21.62 -6.62 1.29
CA LEU A 201 -21.41 -5.39 0.53
C LEU A 201 -21.83 -5.53 -0.94
N GLU A 202 -22.28 -6.69 -1.41
CA GLU A 202 -22.60 -6.93 -2.83
C GLU A 202 -21.47 -6.49 -3.77
N ILE A 203 -20.25 -6.98 -3.51
CA ILE A 203 -19.05 -6.73 -4.32
C ILE A 203 -18.58 -8.06 -4.91
N GLY A 204 -18.19 -8.08 -6.18
CA GLY A 204 -17.59 -9.27 -6.78
C GLY A 204 -16.31 -9.69 -6.04
N HIS A 205 -16.08 -10.99 -5.87
CA HIS A 205 -14.92 -11.48 -5.13
C HIS A 205 -14.13 -12.51 -5.93
N GLN A 206 -12.87 -12.18 -6.20
CA GLN A 206 -11.87 -13.11 -6.67
C GLN A 206 -10.87 -13.39 -5.56
N VAL A 207 -10.69 -14.65 -5.21
CA VAL A 207 -9.61 -15.06 -4.32
C VAL A 207 -8.33 -15.22 -5.12
N CYS A 208 -7.23 -14.68 -4.61
CA CYS A 208 -5.91 -14.80 -5.21
C CYS A 208 -5.52 -16.27 -5.36
N GLN A 209 -5.42 -16.72 -6.59
CA GLN A 209 -5.08 -18.10 -6.93
C GLN A 209 -3.69 -18.53 -6.50
N PHE A 210 -2.73 -17.60 -6.39
CA PHE A 210 -1.43 -17.92 -5.81
C PHE A 210 -1.59 -18.44 -4.39
N HIS A 211 -2.42 -17.78 -3.57
CA HIS A 211 -2.70 -18.20 -2.20
C HIS A 211 -3.45 -19.52 -2.17
N VAL A 212 -4.49 -19.68 -2.99
CA VAL A 212 -5.27 -20.93 -3.06
C VAL A 212 -4.38 -22.11 -3.40
N ARG A 213 -3.63 -22.02 -4.50
CA ARG A 213 -2.73 -23.09 -4.92
C ARG A 213 -1.67 -23.41 -3.88
N ARG A 214 -1.11 -22.39 -3.24
CA ARG A 214 -0.09 -22.56 -2.20
C ARG A 214 -0.66 -23.32 -0.99
N TRP A 215 -1.75 -22.83 -0.40
CA TRP A 215 -2.28 -23.43 0.82
C TRP A 215 -2.87 -24.83 0.55
N VAL A 216 -3.54 -25.04 -0.59
CA VAL A 216 -4.06 -26.36 -0.93
C VAL A 216 -2.92 -27.35 -1.17
N LYS A 217 -1.87 -26.97 -1.91
CA LYS A 217 -0.70 -27.84 -2.10
C LYS A 217 -0.07 -28.24 -0.77
N HIS A 218 0.04 -27.31 0.18
CA HIS A 218 0.52 -27.63 1.53
C HIS A 218 -0.43 -28.59 2.26
N ALA A 219 -1.75 -28.37 2.18
CA ALA A 219 -2.74 -29.25 2.79
C ALA A 219 -2.71 -30.67 2.21
N LEU A 220 -2.66 -30.80 0.87
CA LEU A 220 -2.58 -32.08 0.18
C LEU A 220 -1.29 -32.84 0.55
N LYS A 221 -0.14 -32.15 0.59
CA LYS A 221 1.13 -32.77 1.04
C LYS A 221 1.09 -33.28 2.48
N GLY A 222 0.46 -32.51 3.38
CA GLY A 222 0.29 -32.94 4.77
C GLY A 222 -0.59 -34.18 4.87
N LEU A 223 -1.67 -34.22 4.10
CA LEU A 223 -2.59 -35.35 4.05
C LEU A 223 -2.00 -36.59 3.37
N GLN A 224 -1.16 -36.40 2.36
CA GLN A 224 -0.51 -37.49 1.62
C GLN A 224 0.27 -38.44 2.54
N ALA A 225 0.91 -37.92 3.59
CA ALA A 225 1.69 -38.71 4.54
C ALA A 225 0.85 -39.49 5.56
N GLU A 226 -0.41 -39.08 5.80
CA GLU A 226 -1.28 -39.65 6.83
C GLU A 226 -2.44 -40.49 6.24
N LEU A 227 -2.72 -40.37 4.95
CA LEU A 227 -3.83 -41.05 4.27
C LEU A 227 -3.46 -42.46 3.82
N ASP A 228 -4.43 -43.37 3.98
CA ASP A 228 -4.38 -44.71 3.41
C ASP A 228 -4.15 -44.64 1.87
N PRO A 229 -3.30 -45.52 1.31
CA PRO A 229 -3.05 -45.61 -0.14
C PRO A 229 -4.31 -45.60 -1.01
N ALA A 230 -5.42 -46.17 -0.53
CA ALA A 230 -6.70 -46.20 -1.25
C ALA A 230 -7.26 -44.81 -1.59
N TRP A 231 -6.88 -43.77 -0.83
CA TRP A 231 -7.37 -42.40 -1.02
C TRP A 231 -6.39 -41.46 -1.74
N GLN A 232 -5.21 -41.95 -2.11
CA GLN A 232 -4.19 -41.13 -2.79
C GLN A 232 -4.66 -40.60 -4.14
N GLY A 233 -5.39 -41.42 -4.92
CA GLY A 233 -5.99 -40.98 -6.19
C GLY A 233 -7.00 -39.83 -6.04
N VAL A 234 -7.61 -39.66 -4.86
CA VAL A 234 -8.48 -38.50 -4.59
C VAL A 234 -7.65 -37.22 -4.47
N LEU A 235 -6.47 -37.27 -3.84
CA LEU A 235 -5.57 -36.12 -3.75
C LEU A 235 -5.11 -35.67 -5.14
N GLU A 236 -4.71 -36.63 -5.98
CA GLU A 236 -4.31 -36.37 -7.37
C GLU A 236 -5.43 -35.70 -8.15
N LYS A 237 -6.68 -36.18 -8.01
CA LYS A 237 -7.83 -35.58 -8.68
C LYS A 237 -8.12 -34.16 -8.19
N VAL A 238 -7.98 -33.88 -6.91
CA VAL A 238 -8.13 -32.52 -6.37
C VAL A 238 -7.04 -31.59 -6.93
N GLU A 239 -5.80 -32.08 -7.04
CA GLU A 239 -4.71 -31.32 -7.63
C GLU A 239 -4.94 -31.04 -9.12
N GLU A 240 -5.40 -32.02 -9.89
CA GLU A 240 -5.79 -31.86 -11.30
C GLU A 240 -6.87 -30.78 -11.45
N ILE A 241 -7.95 -30.85 -10.66
CA ILE A 241 -9.03 -29.86 -10.71
C ILE A 241 -8.51 -28.45 -10.42
N LEU A 242 -7.62 -28.26 -9.44
CA LEU A 242 -7.05 -26.94 -9.15
C LEU A 242 -6.02 -26.46 -10.17
N ARG A 243 -5.36 -27.39 -10.85
CA ARG A 243 -4.42 -27.09 -11.94
C ARG A 243 -5.17 -26.58 -13.17
N ASP A 244 -6.26 -27.25 -13.51
CA ASP A 244 -6.99 -27.01 -14.76
C ASP A 244 -8.09 -25.95 -14.61
N LEU A 245 -8.56 -25.72 -13.36
CA LEU A 245 -9.64 -24.79 -13.02
C LEU A 245 -10.87 -24.92 -13.95
N PRO A 246 -11.48 -26.10 -14.08
CA PRO A 246 -12.66 -26.26 -14.93
C PRO A 246 -13.82 -25.37 -14.44
N LEU A 247 -14.63 -24.86 -15.37
CA LEU A 247 -15.81 -24.02 -15.07
C LEU A 247 -16.77 -24.67 -14.07
N HIS A 248 -16.90 -26.00 -14.12
CA HIS A 248 -17.75 -26.80 -13.23
C HIS A 248 -16.95 -27.55 -12.14
N GLY A 249 -15.82 -27.00 -11.72
CA GLY A 249 -14.98 -27.59 -10.67
C GLY A 249 -15.69 -27.70 -9.32
N ASP A 250 -16.64 -26.80 -9.03
CA ASP A 250 -17.57 -26.90 -7.90
C ASP A 250 -18.29 -28.26 -7.86
N ARG A 251 -18.86 -28.68 -9.00
CA ARG A 251 -19.60 -29.94 -9.16
C ARG A 251 -18.69 -31.16 -9.18
N LEU A 252 -17.49 -31.03 -9.76
CA LEU A 252 -16.48 -32.10 -9.75
C LEU A 252 -16.02 -32.38 -8.32
N LEU A 253 -15.65 -31.35 -7.57
CA LEU A 253 -15.26 -31.45 -6.17
C LEU A 253 -16.42 -31.93 -5.30
N HIS A 254 -17.64 -31.47 -5.54
CA HIS A 254 -18.80 -31.95 -4.79
C HIS A 254 -19.06 -33.44 -5.00
N ARG A 255 -18.88 -33.95 -6.22
CA ARG A 255 -18.98 -35.39 -6.52
C ARG A 255 -17.91 -36.20 -5.80
N LEU A 256 -16.66 -35.73 -5.80
CA LEU A 256 -15.57 -36.36 -5.03
C LEU A 256 -15.87 -36.35 -3.53
N TRP A 257 -16.41 -35.26 -3.01
CA TRP A 257 -16.83 -35.18 -1.61
C TRP A 257 -17.92 -36.20 -1.28
N LYS A 258 -18.90 -36.40 -2.17
CA LYS A 258 -19.96 -37.40 -1.96
C LYS A 258 -19.45 -38.84 -1.97
N SER A 259 -18.40 -39.15 -2.72
CA SER A 259 -17.83 -40.50 -2.76
C SER A 259 -16.98 -40.84 -1.52
N LEU A 260 -16.55 -39.84 -0.75
CA LEU A 260 -15.83 -40.08 0.49
C LEU A 260 -16.78 -40.59 1.59
N PRO A 261 -16.30 -41.44 2.50
CA PRO A 261 -17.04 -41.81 3.70
C PRO A 261 -17.50 -40.58 4.52
N GLY A 262 -18.61 -40.77 5.24
CA GLY A 262 -19.12 -39.76 6.17
C GLY A 262 -18.18 -39.52 7.33
N ARG A 263 -18.44 -38.45 8.09
CA ARG A 263 -17.72 -38.20 9.35
C ARG A 263 -18.10 -39.27 10.37
N SER A 264 -17.10 -39.79 11.07
CA SER A 264 -17.25 -40.71 12.19
C SER A 264 -16.88 -40.07 13.52
N THR A 265 -16.10 -38.96 13.51
CA THR A 265 -15.70 -38.27 14.73
C THR A 265 -16.78 -37.29 15.24
N PRO A 266 -16.96 -37.19 16.57
CA PRO A 266 -17.89 -36.23 17.17
C PRO A 266 -17.51 -34.77 16.84
N PRO A 267 -18.42 -33.80 17.00
CA PRO A 267 -18.19 -32.39 16.64
C PRO A 267 -16.90 -31.80 17.22
N GLU A 268 -16.60 -32.10 18.49
CA GLU A 268 -15.44 -31.61 19.23
C GLU A 268 -14.20 -32.52 19.11
N GLY A 269 -14.33 -33.66 18.45
CA GLY A 269 -13.25 -34.63 18.27
C GLY A 269 -12.21 -34.17 17.26
N LYS A 270 -10.96 -34.63 17.43
CA LYS A 270 -9.89 -34.42 16.46
C LYS A 270 -10.21 -35.18 15.17
N ARG A 271 -10.30 -34.45 14.05
CA ARG A 271 -10.61 -35.02 12.73
C ARG A 271 -9.54 -36.01 12.25
N THR A 272 -9.99 -37.10 11.66
CA THR A 272 -9.11 -38.05 10.95
C THR A 272 -8.55 -37.43 9.66
N PRO A 273 -7.46 -37.96 9.09
CA PRO A 273 -6.94 -37.48 7.79
C PRO A 273 -7.99 -37.49 6.68
N LEU A 274 -8.82 -38.53 6.63
CA LEU A 274 -9.91 -38.65 5.65
C LEU A 274 -11.00 -37.58 5.84
N GLU A 275 -11.34 -37.26 7.08
CA GLU A 275 -12.31 -36.20 7.39
C GLU A 275 -11.73 -34.81 7.07
N LYS A 276 -10.44 -34.59 7.32
CA LYS A 276 -9.75 -33.34 6.90
C LYS A 276 -9.76 -33.20 5.36
N LEU A 277 -9.51 -34.29 4.62
CA LEU A 277 -9.63 -34.30 3.16
C LEU A 277 -11.07 -33.98 2.72
N ARG A 278 -12.06 -34.60 3.37
CA ARG A 278 -13.48 -34.31 3.12
C ARG A 278 -13.80 -32.83 3.32
N ASP A 279 -13.34 -32.23 4.41
CA ASP A 279 -13.56 -30.81 4.72
C ASP A 279 -12.86 -29.88 3.72
N LEU A 280 -11.64 -30.23 3.31
CA LEU A 280 -10.89 -29.53 2.27
C LEU A 280 -11.68 -29.49 0.96
N ILE A 281 -12.13 -30.65 0.46
CA ILE A 281 -12.86 -30.74 -0.82
C ILE A 281 -14.18 -29.97 -0.74
N LEU A 282 -14.89 -30.06 0.39
CA LEU A 282 -16.14 -29.34 0.58
C LEU A 282 -15.94 -27.82 0.56
N ARG A 283 -14.89 -27.32 1.22
CA ARG A 283 -14.52 -25.90 1.17
C ARG A 283 -14.24 -25.48 -0.27
N LEU A 284 -13.41 -26.24 -0.99
CA LEU A 284 -13.04 -25.90 -2.35
C LEU A 284 -14.25 -25.88 -3.29
N SER A 285 -15.16 -26.83 -3.13
CA SER A 285 -16.40 -26.91 -3.89
C SER A 285 -17.31 -25.69 -3.65
N ARG A 286 -17.50 -25.30 -2.37
CA ARG A 286 -18.36 -24.16 -2.00
C ARG A 286 -17.81 -22.82 -2.48
N ASP A 287 -16.50 -22.64 -2.41
CA ASP A 287 -15.84 -21.38 -2.72
C ASP A 287 -15.44 -21.26 -4.20
N TRP A 288 -15.71 -22.28 -5.02
CA TRP A 288 -15.18 -22.40 -6.38
C TRP A 288 -15.42 -21.15 -7.25
N GLN A 289 -16.62 -20.57 -7.18
CA GLN A 289 -16.96 -19.38 -7.98
C GLN A 289 -16.05 -18.18 -7.66
N ARG A 290 -15.56 -18.08 -6.42
CA ARG A 290 -14.58 -17.05 -6.03
C ARG A 290 -13.16 -17.37 -6.48
N TYR A 291 -12.86 -18.64 -6.75
CA TYR A 291 -11.59 -19.02 -7.35
C TYR A 291 -11.54 -18.73 -8.84
N VAL A 292 -12.69 -18.71 -9.52
CA VAL A 292 -12.76 -18.59 -10.97
C VAL A 292 -13.56 -17.39 -11.47
N ALA A 293 -13.78 -16.38 -10.62
CA ALA A 293 -14.56 -15.18 -10.97
C ALA A 293 -13.98 -14.45 -12.20
N PHE A 294 -12.66 -14.54 -12.42
CA PHE A 294 -12.00 -14.02 -13.62
C PHE A 294 -12.47 -14.66 -14.95
N TYR A 295 -13.13 -15.82 -14.95
CA TYR A 295 -13.74 -16.37 -16.18
C TYR A 295 -15.02 -15.62 -16.56
N ALA A 296 -15.81 -15.20 -15.58
CA ALA A 296 -17.04 -14.43 -15.83
C ALA A 296 -16.72 -12.99 -16.25
N ASP A 297 -15.58 -12.46 -15.80
CA ASP A 297 -15.14 -11.10 -16.08
C ASP A 297 -13.63 -11.03 -16.30
N VAL A 298 -13.23 -10.85 -17.56
CA VAL A 298 -11.82 -10.74 -18.01
C VAL A 298 -11.10 -9.53 -17.38
N GLY A 299 -11.85 -8.53 -16.88
CA GLY A 299 -11.27 -7.39 -16.17
C GLY A 299 -10.77 -7.72 -14.77
N ILE A 300 -11.20 -8.83 -14.18
CA ILE A 300 -10.76 -9.28 -12.86
C ILE A 300 -9.50 -10.13 -13.02
N PRO A 301 -8.36 -9.73 -12.45
CA PRO A 301 -7.14 -10.51 -12.58
C PRO A 301 -7.18 -11.74 -11.66
N TRP A 302 -6.56 -12.81 -12.13
CA TRP A 302 -6.41 -14.08 -11.42
C TRP A 302 -5.60 -13.94 -10.10
N THR A 303 -4.67 -12.97 -9.98
CA THR A 303 -3.81 -12.76 -8.80
C THR A 303 -3.89 -11.36 -8.21
N ASN A 304 -3.58 -11.25 -6.91
CA ASN A 304 -3.43 -10.00 -6.17
C ASN A 304 -1.99 -9.41 -6.25
N ASN A 305 -1.25 -9.71 -7.34
CA ASN A 305 0.20 -9.46 -7.40
C ASN A 305 0.59 -7.98 -7.22
N ARG A 306 -0.23 -7.03 -7.68
CA ARG A 306 0.07 -5.60 -7.55
C ARG A 306 -0.01 -5.13 -6.10
N THR A 307 -1.00 -5.62 -5.36
CA THR A 307 -1.13 -5.36 -3.92
C THR A 307 0.01 -6.01 -3.15
N GLU A 308 0.37 -7.25 -3.48
CA GLU A 308 1.51 -7.95 -2.89
C GLU A 308 2.84 -7.22 -3.12
N GLN A 309 3.07 -6.67 -4.31
CA GLN A 309 4.23 -5.82 -4.58
C GLN A 309 4.23 -4.57 -3.69
N MET A 310 3.06 -3.95 -3.49
CA MET A 310 2.90 -2.77 -2.64
C MET A 310 3.18 -3.10 -1.16
N ILE A 311 2.64 -4.23 -0.69
CA ILE A 311 2.87 -4.79 0.64
C ILE A 311 4.33 -5.16 0.83
N GLY A 312 4.99 -5.73 -0.18
CA GLY A 312 6.43 -6.03 -0.17
C GLY A 312 7.29 -4.78 0.04
N ARG A 313 6.98 -3.67 -0.66
CA ARG A 313 7.66 -2.37 -0.46
C ARG A 313 7.51 -1.91 0.98
N LEU A 314 6.31 -1.98 1.53
CA LEU A 314 5.97 -1.60 2.90
C LEU A 314 6.68 -2.48 3.95
N LYS A 315 6.63 -3.81 3.81
CA LYS A 315 7.34 -4.78 4.67
C LYS A 315 8.85 -4.55 4.67
N SER A 316 9.44 -4.27 3.51
CA SER A 316 10.87 -3.95 3.40
C SER A 316 11.27 -2.72 4.24
N ARG A 317 10.38 -1.71 4.33
CA ARG A 317 10.61 -0.51 5.16
C ARG A 317 10.36 -0.79 6.63
N ALA A 318 9.33 -1.57 6.95
CA ALA A 318 9.01 -1.97 8.32
C ALA A 318 10.19 -2.68 9.01
N GLN A 319 10.93 -3.54 8.30
CA GLN A 319 12.10 -4.23 8.86
C GLN A 319 13.20 -3.28 9.39
N GLN A 320 13.33 -2.08 8.80
CA GLN A 320 14.31 -1.07 9.21
C GLN A 320 13.78 -0.10 10.28
N ALA A 321 12.46 -0.11 10.52
CA ALA A 321 11.78 0.78 11.45
C ALA A 321 11.24 -0.04 12.64
N ARG A 322 11.93 0.01 13.79
CA ARG A 322 11.54 -0.76 14.99
C ARG A 322 10.08 -0.54 15.43
N ARG A 323 9.60 0.70 15.39
CA ARG A 323 8.22 1.07 15.77
C ARG A 323 7.85 2.44 15.21
N TYR A 324 6.58 2.63 14.87
CA TYR A 324 6.02 3.96 14.61
C TYR A 324 5.42 4.54 15.90
N LYS A 325 5.73 5.80 16.19
CA LYS A 325 5.27 6.46 17.43
C LYS A 325 3.79 6.87 17.38
N THR A 326 3.26 7.11 16.18
CA THR A 326 1.88 7.58 15.97
C THR A 326 1.29 6.92 14.72
N THR A 327 -0.05 6.81 14.67
CA THR A 327 -0.79 6.34 13.50
C THR A 327 -0.53 7.19 12.27
N ALA A 328 -0.61 8.52 12.39
CA ALA A 328 -0.28 9.42 11.29
C ALA A 328 1.15 9.18 10.76
N GLY A 329 2.10 8.94 11.67
CA GLY A 329 3.49 8.63 11.34
C GLY A 329 3.65 7.34 10.53
N LEU A 330 2.90 6.31 10.92
CA LEU A 330 2.80 5.03 10.23
C LEU A 330 2.23 5.22 8.82
N LEU A 331 1.03 5.80 8.70
CA LEU A 331 0.33 5.93 7.42
C LEU A 331 1.12 6.80 6.41
N ARG A 332 1.69 7.92 6.85
CA ARG A 332 2.52 8.78 5.99
C ARG A 332 3.78 8.07 5.51
N GLY A 333 4.47 7.36 6.42
CA GLY A 333 5.65 6.58 6.06
C GLY A 333 5.33 5.43 5.10
N SER A 334 4.26 4.68 5.38
CA SER A 334 3.75 3.61 4.54
C SER A 334 3.37 4.13 3.14
N THR A 335 2.69 5.26 3.06
CA THR A 335 2.31 5.88 1.78
C THR A 335 3.55 6.23 0.94
N VAL A 336 4.58 6.84 1.54
CA VAL A 336 5.85 7.11 0.85
C VAL A 336 6.51 5.82 0.37
N ALA A 337 6.50 4.75 1.18
CA ALA A 337 7.08 3.46 0.82
C ALA A 337 6.38 2.83 -0.39
N CYS A 338 5.05 2.91 -0.43
CA CYS A 338 4.21 2.37 -1.50
C CYS A 338 4.40 3.15 -2.81
N GLN A 339 4.35 4.49 -2.74
CA GLN A 339 4.35 5.40 -3.89
C GLN A 339 5.73 5.65 -4.50
N PHE A 340 6.82 5.44 -3.77
CA PHE A 340 8.17 5.79 -4.28
C PHE A 340 8.56 5.08 -5.59
N TRP A 341 8.02 3.89 -5.82
CA TRP A 341 8.32 3.04 -6.98
C TRP A 341 7.17 2.99 -8.01
N ALA A 342 6.10 3.75 -7.77
CA ALA A 342 5.06 4.01 -8.76
C ALA A 342 5.57 5.08 -9.72
#